data_AF-A0A3B9BEX7-F1
#
_entry.id   AF-A0A3B9BEX7-F1
#
_cell.length_a   1.000
_cell.length_b   1.000
_cell.length_c   1.000
_cell.angle_alpha   90.00
_cell.angle_beta   90.00
_cell.angle_gamma   90.00
#
_symmetry.space_group_name_H-M   'P 1'
#
loop_
_entity.id
_entity.type
_entity.pdbx_description
1 polymer ?
#
loop_
_entity_poly.entity_id
_entity_poly.type
_entity_poly.pdbx_seq_one_letter_code
_entity_poly.pdbx_strand_id
1 'polypeptide(L)' 'MVTSTKIEARELRKKYKGKEVVKGVSLTVSGGEIVGLLGPNG' A
#
# COMPACT_ATOMS: atom_id res chain seq x y z
N MET A 1 8.70 15.75 17.23
CA MET A 1 8.49 16.04 15.80
C MET A 1 7.38 15.14 15.30
N VAL A 2 6.29 15.69 14.79
CA VAL A 2 5.20 14.90 14.19
C VAL A 2 5.58 14.67 12.73
N THR A 3 6.02 13.47 12.39
CA THR A 3 6.27 13.10 10.99
C THR A 3 4.94 13.10 10.26
N SER A 4 4.73 14.10 9.40
CA SER A 4 3.55 14.15 8.53
C SER A 4 3.56 12.94 7.61
N THR A 5 2.58 12.05 7.80
CA THR A 5 2.21 11.04 6.81
C THR A 5 1.97 11.74 5.49
N LYS A 6 2.68 11.33 4.43
CA LYS A 6 2.51 11.90 3.09
C LYS A 6 1.75 11.00 2.14
N ILE A 7 1.82 9.69 2.35
CA ILE A 7 1.11 8.70 1.53
C ILE A 7 0.41 7.73 2.48
N GLU A 8 -0.87 7.50 2.22
CA GLU A 8 -1.69 6.56 2.98
C GLU A 8 -2.57 5.78 2.02
N ALA A 9 -2.67 4.47 2.24
CA ALA A 9 -3.70 3.62 1.67
C ALA A 9 -4.44 2.93 2.82
N ARG A 10 -5.77 2.92 2.77
CA ARG A 10 -6.63 2.23 3.75
C ARG A 10 -7.48 1.22 3.02
N GLU A 11 -7.47 -0.03 3.49
CA GLU A 11 -8.27 -1.14 2.95
C GLU A 11 -8.24 -1.23 1.42
N LEU A 12 -7.08 -0.97 0.81
CA LEU A 12 -6.92 -0.92 -0.63
C LEU A 12 -7.27 -2.30 -1.22
N ARG A 13 -8.24 -2.31 -2.13
CA ARG A 13 -8.71 -3.50 -2.82
C ARG A 13 -8.67 -3.26 -4.32
N LYS A 14 -8.27 -4.28 -5.07
CA LYS A 14 -8.31 -4.22 -6.53
C LYS A 14 -8.72 -5.56 -7.10
N LYS A 15 -9.67 -5.51 -8.05
CA LYS A 15 -10.10 -6.65 -8.85
C LYS A 15 -9.82 -6.41 -10.33
N TYR A 16 -9.33 -7.44 -11.02
CA TYR A 16 -9.26 -7.51 -12.48
C TYR A 16 -9.97 -8.77 -12.93
N LYS A 17 -10.94 -8.64 -13.87
CA LYS A 17 -11.71 -9.78 -14.40
C LYS A 17 -12.23 -10.73 -13.31
N GLY A 18 -12.76 -10.17 -12.22
CA GLY A 18 -13.27 -10.93 -11.07
C GLY A 18 -12.21 -11.44 -10.08
N LYS A 19 -10.92 -11.49 -10.45
CA LYS A 19 -9.83 -11.88 -9.54
C LYS A 19 -9.40 -10.71 -8.67
N GLU A 20 -9.45 -10.88 -7.34
CA GLU A 20 -8.91 -9.92 -6.38
C GLU A 20 -7.39 -10.02 -6.30
N VAL A 21 -6.71 -8.98 -6.76
CA VAL A 21 -5.24 -8.90 -6.85
C VAL A 21 -4.62 -8.06 -5.73
N VAL A 22 -5.41 -7.19 -5.09
CA VAL A 22 -5.04 -6.53 -3.84
C VAL A 22 -6.19 -6.76 -2.86
N LYS A 23 -5.88 -7.32 -1.69
CA LYS A 23 -6.86 -7.89 -0.75
C LYS A 23 -6.97 -7.11 0.57
N GLY A 24 -7.39 -5.84 0.51
CA GLY A 24 -7.60 -5.02 1.72
C GLY A 24 -6.29 -4.66 2.41
N VAL A 25 -5.37 -4.04 1.66
CA VAL A 25 -4.07 -3.64 2.21
C VAL A 25 -4.16 -2.23 2.77
N SER A 26 -3.70 -2.05 4.00
CA SER A 26 -3.54 -0.73 4.63
C SER A 26 -2.05 -0.45 4.84
N LEU A 27 -1.57 0.72 4.42
CA LEU A 27 -0.18 1.15 4.59
C LEU A 27 -0.06 2.67 4.72
N THR A 28 0.99 3.09 5.40
CA THR A 28 1.31 4.50 5.64
C THR A 28 2.79 4.71 5.37
N VAL A 29 3.14 5.77 4.64
CA VAL A 29 4.53 6.17 4.39
C VAL A 29 4.75 7.59 4.88
N SER A 30 5.76 7.72 5.75
CA SER A 30 6.15 9.00 6.34
C SER A 30 7.06 9.80 5.41
N GLY A 31 7.07 11.13 5.57
CA GLY A 31 8.01 11.97 4.82
C GLY A 31 9.48 11.58 5.09
N GLY A 32 10.25 11.33 4.04
CA GLY A 32 11.66 10.93 4.12
C GLY A 32 11.90 9.43 4.24
N GLU A 33 10.83 8.63 4.29
CA GLU A 33 10.90 7.18 4.34
C GLU A 33 11.02 6.58 2.93
N ILE A 34 11.90 5.58 2.78
CA ILE A 34 12.04 4.78 1.55
C ILE A 34 11.49 3.39 1.85
N VAL A 35 10.47 2.96 1.09
CA VAL A 35 9.81 1.66 1.25
C VAL A 35 9.91 0.85 -0.03
N GLY A 36 10.37 -0.40 0.09
CA GLY A 36 10.34 -1.39 -0.98
C GLY A 36 9.24 -2.41 -0.72
N LEU A 37 8.35 -2.62 -1.71
CA LEU A 37 7.37 -3.70 -1.67
C LEU A 37 7.88 -4.84 -2.55
N LEU A 38 8.10 -6.02 -1.95
CA LEU A 38 8.56 -7.21 -2.65
C LEU A 38 7.57 -8.36 -2.45
N GLY A 39 7.48 -9.21 -3.47
CA GLY A 39 6.69 -10.42 -3.49
C GLY A 39 6.99 -11.23 -4.75
N PRO A 40 6.50 -12.48 -4.84
CA PRO A 40 6.55 -13.25 -6.07
C PRO A 40 5.77 -12.54 -7.20
N ASN A 41 5.95 -13.00 -8.44
CA ASN A 41 5.18 -12.48 -9.57
C ASN A 41 3.69 -12.85 -9.43
N GLY A 42 2.84 -11.83 -9.37
CA GLY A 42 1.38 -11.97 -9.31
C GLY A 42 0.87 -12.58 -8.00
#